data_AF-A0A8S3IDD2-F1
#
_entry.id   AF-A0A8S3IDD2-F1
#
_cell.length_a   1.000
_cell.length_b   1.000
_cell.length_c   1.000
_cell.angle_alpha   90.00
_cell.angle_beta   90.00
_cell.angle_gamma   90.00
#
_symmetry.space_group_name_H-M   'P 1'
#
loop_
_entity.id
_entity.type
_entity.pdbx_description
1 polymer ?
#
loop_
_entity_poly.entity_id
_entity_poly.type
_entity_poly.pdbx_seq_one_letter_code
_entity_poly.pdbx_strand_id
1 'polypeptide(L)'
;RPTLNYSIVEDLPDLHLYRIFEDHQNLINDGLIYWARDTCNRIYFQEHQNKYMIFEEPKTFFPRSDKILDDIIIDVISIDTINLPDDITSTLYIKDKNRKLWKKYTCILRQSGIYQIPKSSSTKQDLVCLLKFDSNIQLYHANNWIESLRSPTSYGFALKPAHIQKKSNKYIHYLCTNTSDEYQHWINGIRIILYGLQLYKNYQQMSQVVDDEIDNLVNLLPNQHYLNFITPSSSMHHSISSISSPINQIIYDATESHKTLIDIDSTSTKYMSHSL
;
A
#
# COMPACT_ATOMS: atom_id res chain seq x y z
N ARG A 1 8.42 14.66 -7.95
CA ARG A 1 7.19 15.30 -7.45
C ARG A 1 6.84 14.66 -6.13
N PRO A 2 6.57 15.42 -5.08
CA PRO A 2 6.09 14.86 -3.81
C PRO A 2 4.75 14.15 -4.02
N THR A 3 4.56 13.03 -3.34
CA THR A 3 3.32 12.23 -3.38
C THR A 3 2.99 11.72 -1.99
N LEU A 4 1.70 11.46 -1.73
CA LEU A 4 1.21 10.92 -0.46
C LEU A 4 1.56 9.44 -0.27
N ASN A 5 2.02 8.77 -1.33
CA ASN A 5 2.09 7.32 -1.42
C ASN A 5 3.45 6.76 -0.98
N TYR A 6 4.46 7.60 -0.87
CA TYR A 6 5.75 7.18 -0.35
C TYR A 6 5.65 6.76 1.12
N SER A 7 6.28 5.64 1.44
CA SER A 7 6.21 5.05 2.78
C SER A 7 7.49 4.32 3.16
N ILE A 8 7.71 4.23 4.48
CA ILE A 8 8.73 3.36 5.06
C ILE A 8 8.15 1.95 5.16
N VAL A 9 8.89 0.97 4.66
CA VAL A 9 8.48 -0.43 4.61
C VAL A 9 9.42 -1.27 5.48
N GLU A 10 8.84 -2.06 6.39
CA GLU A 10 9.52 -3.17 7.06
C GLU A 10 9.26 -4.44 6.28
N ASP A 11 10.33 -5.05 5.77
CA ASP A 11 10.29 -6.36 5.11
C ASP A 11 10.94 -7.42 6.00
N LEU A 12 10.24 -8.55 6.12
CA LEU A 12 10.59 -9.70 6.94
C LEU A 12 10.72 -10.93 6.02
N PRO A 13 11.85 -11.09 5.29
CA PRO A 13 12.01 -12.13 4.27
C PRO A 13 11.74 -13.55 4.79
N ASP A 14 12.23 -13.85 6.00
CA ASP A 14 12.08 -15.18 6.61
C ASP A 14 10.63 -15.55 6.91
N LEU A 15 9.76 -14.55 7.07
CA LEU A 15 8.33 -14.75 7.29
C LEU A 15 7.51 -14.62 6.02
N HIS A 16 8.12 -14.18 4.92
CA HIS A 16 7.43 -13.81 3.69
C HIS A 16 6.38 -12.72 3.94
N LEU A 17 6.70 -11.75 4.81
CA LEU A 17 5.83 -10.65 5.22
C LEU A 17 6.51 -9.32 4.96
N TYR A 18 5.72 -8.29 4.67
CA TYR A 18 6.15 -6.90 4.81
C TYR A 18 5.02 -6.07 5.40
N ARG A 19 5.32 -4.91 5.96
CA ARG A 19 4.31 -3.92 6.33
C ARG A 19 4.76 -2.52 6.02
N ILE A 20 3.79 -1.65 5.85
CA ILE A 20 4.01 -0.22 5.67
C ILE A 20 3.83 0.43 7.05
N PHE A 21 4.76 1.28 7.46
CA PHE A 21 4.56 2.10 8.65
C PHE A 21 3.53 3.19 8.37
N GLU A 22 2.61 3.38 9.30
CA GLU A 22 1.76 4.57 9.29
C GLU A 22 2.59 5.77 9.74
N ASP A 23 2.31 6.96 9.22
CA ASP A 23 3.23 8.12 9.35
C ASP A 23 3.47 8.59 10.80
N HIS A 24 2.56 8.28 11.72
CA HIS A 24 2.71 8.57 13.15
C HIS A 24 3.57 7.55 13.92
N GLN A 25 3.84 6.37 13.36
CA GLN A 25 4.52 5.29 14.08
C GLN A 25 6.00 5.60 14.29
N ASN A 26 6.54 5.17 15.43
CA ASN A 26 7.96 5.30 15.71
C ASN A 26 8.72 4.09 15.16
N LEU A 27 9.54 4.30 14.13
CA LEU A 27 10.31 3.24 13.48
C LEU A 27 11.12 2.37 14.45
N ILE A 28 11.72 2.98 15.48
CA ILE A 28 12.57 2.27 16.44
C ILE A 28 11.71 1.46 17.41
N ASN A 29 10.79 2.13 18.11
CA ASN A 29 10.03 1.55 19.22
C ASN A 29 8.95 0.57 18.74
N ASP A 30 8.38 0.81 17.55
CA ASP A 30 7.28 0.00 17.01
C ASP A 30 7.76 -1.07 16.02
N GLY A 31 9.06 -1.13 15.73
CA GLY A 31 9.64 -2.06 14.75
C GLY A 31 11.03 -2.55 15.13
N LEU A 32 12.05 -1.72 14.94
CA LEU A 32 13.45 -2.16 14.94
C LEU A 32 13.93 -2.73 16.27
N ILE A 33 13.39 -2.27 17.41
CA ILE A 33 13.75 -2.80 18.73
C ILE A 33 13.49 -4.30 18.88
N TYR A 34 12.56 -4.85 18.10
CA TYR A 34 12.21 -6.27 18.16
C TYR A 34 13.09 -7.15 17.29
N TRP A 35 13.92 -6.58 16.43
CA TRP A 35 14.73 -7.34 15.48
C TRP A 35 15.84 -8.11 16.19
N ALA A 36 16.07 -9.35 15.74
CA ALA A 36 17.23 -10.11 16.17
C ALA A 36 18.52 -9.47 15.60
N ARG A 37 19.65 -9.62 16.31
CA ARG A 37 20.94 -9.05 15.87
C ARG A 37 21.41 -9.59 14.52
N ASP A 38 21.06 -10.82 14.23
CA ASP A 38 21.39 -11.57 13.01
C ASP A 38 20.25 -11.55 11.99
N THR A 39 19.34 -10.58 12.08
CA THR A 39 18.18 -10.52 11.20
C THR A 39 18.54 -10.21 9.74
N CYS A 40 17.78 -10.79 8.82
CA CYS A 40 17.78 -10.43 7.40
C CYS A 40 16.68 -9.40 7.07
N ASN A 41 15.98 -8.87 8.08
CA ASN A 41 14.94 -7.86 7.87
C ASN A 41 15.51 -6.58 7.25
N ARG A 42 14.67 -5.88 6.50
CA ARG A 42 15.09 -4.71 5.72
C ARG A 42 14.12 -3.56 5.92
N ILE A 43 14.68 -2.35 5.97
CA ILE A 43 13.91 -1.11 5.81
C ILE A 43 14.22 -0.54 4.43
N TYR A 44 13.17 -0.15 3.72
CA TYR A 44 13.31 0.61 2.49
C TYR A 44 12.17 1.60 2.33
N PHE A 45 12.35 2.51 1.39
CA PHE A 45 11.40 3.55 1.05
C PHE A 45 10.78 3.22 -0.31
N GLN A 46 9.45 3.13 -0.37
CA GLN A 46 8.75 2.71 -1.58
C GLN A 46 7.37 3.39 -1.67
N GLU A 47 6.91 3.61 -2.90
CA GLU A 47 5.57 4.10 -3.18
C GLU A 47 4.51 3.00 -3.07
N HIS A 48 3.40 3.31 -2.38
CA HIS A 48 2.22 2.46 -2.21
C HIS A 48 0.96 3.24 -2.56
N GLN A 49 0.47 3.05 -3.79
CA GLN A 49 -0.65 3.82 -4.36
C GLN A 49 -1.93 3.80 -3.52
N ASN A 50 -2.18 2.71 -2.79
CA ASN A 50 -3.43 2.54 -2.05
C ASN A 50 -3.31 2.95 -0.57
N LYS A 51 -2.24 3.64 -0.16
CA LYS A 51 -2.00 4.02 1.24
C LYS A 51 -3.13 4.89 1.80
N TYR A 52 -3.58 5.87 1.03
CA TYR A 52 -4.60 6.84 1.43
C TYR A 52 -5.87 6.80 0.58
N MET A 53 -6.03 5.78 -0.26
CA MET A 53 -7.17 5.61 -1.16
C MET A 53 -8.53 5.64 -0.45
N ILE A 54 -8.60 5.23 0.83
CA ILE A 54 -9.84 5.32 1.62
C ILE A 54 -10.31 6.76 1.87
N PHE A 55 -9.40 7.73 1.88
CA PHE A 55 -9.70 9.14 2.07
C PHE A 55 -9.77 9.90 0.74
N GLU A 56 -8.99 9.49 -0.27
CA GLU A 56 -9.05 10.08 -1.61
C GLU A 56 -10.33 9.66 -2.36
N GLU A 57 -10.75 8.40 -2.21
CA GLU A 57 -11.94 7.84 -2.89
C GLU A 57 -12.87 7.12 -1.89
N PRO A 58 -13.46 7.82 -0.90
CA PRO A 58 -14.23 7.18 0.16
C PRO A 58 -15.42 6.34 -0.34
N LYS A 59 -16.02 6.68 -1.48
CA LYS A 59 -17.13 5.91 -2.07
C LYS A 59 -16.74 4.49 -2.46
N THR A 60 -15.47 4.20 -2.71
CA THR A 60 -14.99 2.84 -3.02
C THR A 60 -15.07 1.93 -1.80
N PHE A 61 -14.93 2.48 -0.59
CA PHE A 61 -14.99 1.77 0.69
C PHE A 61 -16.33 1.90 1.41
N PHE A 62 -17.03 3.01 1.18
CA PHE A 62 -18.29 3.39 1.81
C PHE A 62 -19.39 3.61 0.75
N PRO A 63 -19.71 2.63 -0.11
CA PRO A 63 -20.58 2.83 -1.27
C PRO A 63 -22.03 3.16 -0.94
N ARG A 64 -22.47 2.90 0.30
CA ARG A 64 -23.83 3.19 0.79
C ARG A 64 -23.93 4.56 1.48
N SER A 65 -22.83 5.30 1.60
CA SER A 65 -22.83 6.62 2.21
C SER A 65 -22.89 7.70 1.15
N ASP A 66 -23.93 8.54 1.23
CA ASP A 66 -24.05 9.76 0.43
C ASP A 66 -23.37 10.97 1.10
N LYS A 67 -22.74 10.76 2.25
CA LYS A 67 -22.10 11.81 3.04
C LYS A 67 -20.73 12.21 2.47
N ILE A 68 -20.28 13.42 2.81
CA ILE A 68 -18.91 13.86 2.51
C ILE A 68 -17.91 13.16 3.44
N LEU A 69 -16.62 13.20 3.09
CA LEU A 69 -15.56 12.45 3.79
C LEU A 69 -15.55 12.70 5.30
N ASP A 70 -15.56 13.96 5.75
CA ASP A 70 -15.51 14.28 7.18
C ASP A 70 -16.67 13.66 7.96
N ASP A 71 -17.88 13.70 7.40
CA ASP A 71 -19.06 13.09 8.00
C ASP A 71 -18.96 11.56 8.04
N ILE A 72 -18.36 10.93 7.00
CA ILE A 72 -18.07 9.49 7.00
C ILE A 72 -17.07 9.15 8.11
N ILE A 73 -16.02 9.95 8.27
CA ILE A 73 -15.03 9.74 9.32
C ILE A 73 -15.67 9.87 10.71
N ILE A 74 -16.53 10.85 10.94
CA ILE A 74 -17.26 11.02 12.19
C ILE A 74 -18.15 9.81 12.49
N ASP A 75 -18.88 9.30 11.48
CA ASP A 75 -19.75 8.14 11.65
C ASP A 75 -18.94 6.87 11.97
N VAL A 76 -17.86 6.63 11.23
CA VAL A 76 -17.06 5.40 11.28
C VAL A 76 -16.10 5.40 12.47
N ILE A 77 -15.57 6.56 12.83
CA ILE A 77 -14.51 6.73 13.82
C ILE A 77 -14.99 7.74 14.87
N SER A 78 -15.70 7.22 15.88
CA SER A 78 -15.98 7.95 17.12
C SER A 78 -14.78 7.85 18.06
N ILE A 79 -14.67 8.76 19.03
CA ILE A 79 -13.60 8.82 20.03
C ILE A 79 -13.45 7.47 20.77
N ASP A 80 -14.57 6.78 21.02
CA ASP A 80 -14.59 5.56 21.85
C ASP A 80 -15.01 4.29 21.08
N THR A 81 -15.54 4.42 19.86
CA THR A 81 -16.12 3.30 19.11
C THR A 81 -15.85 3.39 17.61
N ILE A 82 -15.55 2.26 17.00
CA ILE A 82 -15.34 2.17 15.55
C ILE A 82 -16.56 1.49 14.93
N ASN A 83 -17.36 2.27 14.22
CA ASN A 83 -18.54 1.80 13.50
C ASN A 83 -18.15 1.52 12.05
N LEU A 84 -17.45 0.41 11.84
CA LEU A 84 -17.13 -0.03 10.48
C LEU A 84 -18.41 -0.20 9.66
N PRO A 85 -18.35 -0.05 8.33
CA PRO A 85 -19.46 -0.40 7.45
C PRO A 85 -19.94 -1.81 7.76
N ASP A 86 -21.26 -1.98 7.86
CA ASP A 86 -21.89 -3.12 8.52
C ASP A 86 -21.35 -4.50 8.11
N ASP A 87 -20.88 -4.64 6.87
CA ASP A 87 -20.47 -5.93 6.32
C ASP A 87 -19.17 -5.87 5.50
N ILE A 88 -18.02 -5.59 6.13
CA ILE A 88 -16.75 -6.13 5.61
C ILE A 88 -16.80 -7.64 5.80
N THR A 89 -17.54 -8.28 4.89
CA THR A 89 -17.90 -9.69 4.89
C THR A 89 -17.47 -10.27 3.57
N SER A 90 -16.59 -11.27 3.62
CA SER A 90 -16.20 -12.00 2.42
C SER A 90 -15.77 -13.42 2.75
N THR A 91 -15.51 -14.19 1.70
CA THR A 91 -14.80 -15.46 1.87
C THR A 91 -13.34 -15.17 2.18
N LEU A 92 -12.83 -15.69 3.30
CA LEU A 92 -11.40 -15.76 3.60
C LEU A 92 -10.90 -17.20 3.55
N TYR A 93 -9.71 -17.38 2.98
CA TYR A 93 -8.91 -18.57 3.17
C TYR A 93 -7.96 -18.34 4.35
N ILE A 94 -8.05 -19.18 5.37
CA ILE A 94 -7.20 -19.09 6.56
C ILE A 94 -6.28 -20.30 6.57
N LYS A 95 -4.98 -20.04 6.75
CA LYS A 95 -3.97 -21.10 6.84
C LYS A 95 -4.20 -21.94 8.09
N ASP A 96 -4.24 -23.26 7.93
CA ASP A 96 -4.35 -24.17 9.07
C ASP A 96 -3.06 -24.16 9.91
N LYS A 97 -3.21 -24.11 11.24
CA LYS A 97 -2.07 -24.01 12.17
C LYS A 97 -1.22 -25.30 12.21
N ASN A 98 -1.78 -26.43 11.80
CA ASN A 98 -1.14 -27.74 11.95
C ASN A 98 -0.81 -28.38 10.59
N ARG A 99 -1.29 -27.82 9.49
CA ARG A 99 -1.20 -28.42 8.16
C ARG A 99 -0.86 -27.38 7.10
N LYS A 100 -0.15 -27.79 6.05
CA LYS A 100 0.17 -26.92 4.90
C LYS A 100 -1.03 -26.74 3.95
N LEU A 101 -2.20 -26.41 4.49
CA LEU A 101 -3.44 -26.24 3.75
C LEU A 101 -4.19 -24.98 4.20
N TRP A 102 -5.10 -24.53 3.35
CA TRP A 102 -5.91 -23.34 3.55
C TRP A 102 -7.38 -23.75 3.64
N LYS A 103 -8.09 -23.23 4.63
CA LYS A 103 -9.52 -23.51 4.86
C LYS A 103 -10.35 -22.28 4.55
N LYS A 104 -11.48 -22.50 3.88
CA LYS A 104 -12.39 -21.44 3.43
C LYS A 104 -13.46 -21.17 4.50
N TYR A 105 -13.63 -19.91 4.87
CA TYR A 105 -14.64 -19.44 5.82
C TYR A 105 -15.34 -18.19 5.27
N THR A 106 -16.66 -18.09 5.45
CA THR A 106 -17.35 -16.81 5.31
C THR A 106 -17.09 -16.02 6.58
N CYS A 107 -16.36 -14.91 6.46
CA CYS A 107 -15.90 -14.13 7.60
C CYS A 107 -16.49 -12.73 7.59
N ILE A 108 -16.60 -12.15 8.77
CA ILE A 108 -17.01 -10.77 9.00
C ILE A 108 -16.01 -10.09 9.94
N LEU A 109 -15.64 -8.85 9.60
CA LEU A 109 -14.79 -8.01 10.43
C LEU A 109 -15.64 -7.28 11.48
N ARG A 110 -15.15 -7.27 12.72
CA ARG A 110 -15.69 -6.48 13.82
C ARG A 110 -14.54 -5.79 14.55
N GLN A 111 -14.83 -4.73 15.28
CA GLN A 111 -13.82 -3.99 16.05
C GLN A 111 -12.99 -4.91 16.97
N SER A 112 -13.59 -5.98 17.51
CA SER A 112 -12.94 -6.94 18.39
C SER A 112 -12.13 -8.04 17.68
N GLY A 113 -12.27 -8.21 16.36
CA GLY A 113 -11.60 -9.29 15.63
C GLY A 113 -12.32 -9.79 14.38
N ILE A 114 -11.89 -10.96 13.92
CA ILE A 114 -12.42 -11.64 12.73
C ILE A 114 -13.27 -12.83 13.17
N TYR A 115 -14.49 -12.90 12.64
CA TYR A 115 -15.47 -13.89 13.02
C TYR A 115 -15.96 -14.69 11.81
N GLN A 116 -16.28 -15.96 12.00
CA GLN A 116 -16.94 -16.80 11.00
C GLN A 116 -18.46 -16.70 11.11
N ILE A 117 -19.12 -16.65 9.96
CA ILE A 117 -20.56 -16.84 9.80
C ILE A 117 -20.85 -18.33 9.51
N PRO A 118 -21.55 -19.07 10.39
CA PRO A 118 -21.91 -20.47 10.18
C PRO A 118 -22.88 -20.67 9.00
N LYS A 119 -22.78 -21.81 8.28
CA LYS A 119 -23.57 -22.09 7.07
C LYS A 119 -25.05 -22.42 7.31
N SER A 120 -25.42 -22.89 8.49
CA SER A 120 -26.80 -23.24 8.85
C SER A 120 -27.24 -22.33 10.01
N SER A 121 -28.13 -21.37 9.76
CA SER A 121 -28.58 -20.45 10.82
C SER A 121 -30.09 -20.49 11.03
N SER A 122 -30.51 -21.03 12.17
CA SER A 122 -31.80 -20.75 12.80
C SER A 122 -31.69 -19.49 13.66
N THR A 123 -32.38 -18.43 13.25
CA THR A 123 -32.89 -17.25 13.99
C THR A 123 -32.08 -16.50 15.08
N LYS A 124 -30.87 -16.91 15.50
CA LYS A 124 -29.89 -16.10 16.25
C LYS A 124 -28.48 -16.53 15.84
N GLN A 125 -27.76 -15.70 15.08
CA GLN A 125 -26.43 -16.03 14.58
C GLN A 125 -25.36 -15.77 15.65
N ASP A 126 -24.98 -16.81 16.39
CA ASP A 126 -23.76 -16.77 17.20
C ASP A 126 -22.54 -16.86 16.25
N LEU A 127 -21.87 -15.71 16.07
CA LEU A 127 -20.64 -15.63 15.31
C LEU A 127 -19.51 -16.40 16.03
N VAL A 128 -18.73 -17.17 15.28
CA VAL A 128 -17.59 -17.90 15.86
C VAL A 128 -16.33 -17.05 15.73
N CYS A 129 -15.74 -16.65 16.86
CA CYS A 129 -14.50 -15.89 16.85
C CYS A 129 -13.34 -16.74 16.30
N LEU A 130 -12.76 -16.33 15.18
CA LEU A 130 -11.59 -16.98 14.58
C LEU A 130 -10.27 -16.34 15.03
N LEU A 131 -10.30 -15.02 15.23
CA LEU A 131 -9.16 -14.21 15.63
C LEU A 131 -9.66 -13.02 16.44
N LYS A 132 -9.05 -12.78 17.61
CA LYS A 132 -9.31 -11.60 18.42
C LYS A 132 -8.18 -10.59 18.21
N PHE A 133 -8.51 -9.30 18.10
CA PHE A 133 -7.50 -8.26 18.08
C PHE A 133 -6.96 -7.99 19.49
N ASP A 134 -5.64 -7.88 19.54
CA ASP A 134 -4.81 -7.54 20.69
C ASP A 134 -4.23 -6.14 20.41
N SER A 135 -4.01 -5.34 21.45
CA SER A 135 -3.39 -4.01 21.33
C SER A 135 -2.03 -4.03 20.63
N ASN A 136 -1.30 -5.15 20.66
CA ASN A 136 0.02 -5.29 20.05
C ASN A 136 -0.02 -5.88 18.65
N ILE A 137 -1.20 -6.23 18.12
CA ILE A 137 -1.31 -6.87 16.81
C ILE A 137 -0.97 -5.86 15.71
N GLN A 138 -0.19 -6.31 14.74
CA GLN A 138 0.21 -5.52 13.58
C GLN A 138 -0.27 -6.22 12.31
N LEU A 139 -0.62 -5.39 11.33
CA LEU A 139 -1.01 -5.84 10.00
C LEU A 139 0.21 -5.95 9.09
N TYR A 140 0.30 -7.08 8.39
CA TYR A 140 1.33 -7.36 7.40
C TYR A 140 0.69 -7.81 6.09
N HIS A 141 1.37 -7.54 4.99
CA HIS A 141 1.01 -7.95 3.65
C HIS A 141 1.79 -9.20 3.24
N ALA A 142 1.21 -9.99 2.34
CA ALA A 142 1.84 -11.17 1.80
C ALA A 142 2.98 -10.82 0.84
N ASN A 143 4.13 -11.49 1.00
CA ASN A 143 5.21 -11.47 0.03
C ASN A 143 5.38 -12.87 -0.59
N ASN A 144 5.06 -13.04 -1.87
CA ASN A 144 5.22 -14.32 -2.58
C ASN A 144 4.61 -15.56 -1.88
N TRP A 145 3.37 -15.46 -1.36
CA TRP A 145 2.73 -16.57 -0.62
C TRP A 145 2.24 -17.73 -1.48
N ILE A 146 1.98 -17.51 -2.77
CA ILE A 146 1.57 -18.59 -3.69
C ILE A 146 2.68 -19.64 -3.74
N GLU A 147 3.93 -19.21 -3.93
CA GLU A 147 5.06 -20.13 -4.01
C GLU A 147 5.49 -20.61 -2.61
N SER A 148 5.65 -19.69 -1.66
CA SER A 148 6.25 -20.00 -0.35
C SER A 148 5.29 -20.73 0.60
N LEU A 149 3.99 -20.40 0.56
CA LEU A 149 2.97 -20.89 1.50
C LEU A 149 1.82 -21.65 0.83
N ARG A 150 1.86 -21.80 -0.50
CA ARG A 150 0.79 -22.40 -1.32
C ARG A 150 -0.55 -21.74 -1.07
N SER A 151 -0.57 -20.41 -0.96
CA SER A 151 -1.81 -19.65 -0.78
C SER A 151 -2.70 -19.77 -2.02
N PRO A 152 -4.04 -19.75 -1.87
CA PRO A 152 -4.96 -19.81 -3.01
C PRO A 152 -4.87 -18.59 -3.93
N THR A 153 -4.52 -17.43 -3.38
CA THR A 153 -4.39 -16.15 -4.10
C THR A 153 -3.15 -15.39 -3.60
N SER A 154 -2.75 -14.35 -4.33
CA SER A 154 -1.70 -13.41 -3.92
C SER A 154 -2.22 -12.32 -2.97
N TYR A 155 -3.53 -12.18 -2.82
CA TYR A 155 -4.20 -11.17 -2.00
C TYR A 155 -4.23 -11.58 -0.52
N GLY A 156 -3.04 -11.74 0.05
CA GLY A 156 -2.84 -12.24 1.40
C GLY A 156 -2.44 -11.15 2.39
N PHE A 157 -2.90 -11.30 3.63
CA PHE A 157 -2.48 -10.48 4.76
C PHE A 157 -2.29 -11.33 6.01
N ALA A 158 -1.39 -10.91 6.89
CA ALA A 158 -1.13 -11.55 8.15
C ALA A 158 -1.31 -10.61 9.33
N LEU A 159 -1.68 -11.21 10.46
CA LEU A 159 -1.81 -10.52 11.73
C LEU A 159 -0.91 -11.22 12.75
N LYS A 160 0.01 -10.46 13.35
CA LYS A 160 0.90 -10.94 14.43
C LYS A 160 1.38 -9.77 15.28
N PRO A 161 1.80 -10.01 16.53
CA PRO A 161 2.53 -9.01 17.30
C PRO A 161 3.88 -8.64 16.65
N ALA A 162 4.31 -7.38 16.83
CA ALA A 162 5.59 -6.90 16.30
C ALA A 162 6.79 -7.72 16.81
N HIS A 163 6.79 -8.11 18.09
CA HIS A 163 7.87 -8.89 18.71
C HIS A 163 8.02 -10.32 18.16
N ILE A 164 7.05 -10.83 17.40
CA ILE A 164 7.14 -12.14 16.76
C ILE A 164 7.94 -12.01 15.45
N GLN A 165 9.21 -12.39 15.50
CA GLN A 165 10.16 -12.28 14.38
C GLN A 165 10.53 -13.63 13.75
N LYS A 166 9.96 -14.74 14.23
CA LYS A 166 10.21 -16.10 13.72
C LYS A 166 8.89 -16.79 13.35
N LYS A 167 8.95 -17.76 12.43
CA LYS A 167 7.79 -18.54 11.99
C LYS A 167 7.07 -19.12 13.22
N SER A 168 5.78 -18.84 13.34
CA SER A 168 4.96 -19.34 14.44
C SER A 168 3.53 -19.57 14.00
N ASN A 169 3.10 -20.84 14.01
CA ASN A 169 1.70 -21.18 13.72
C ASN A 169 0.75 -20.78 14.85
N LYS A 170 1.28 -20.45 16.04
CA LYS A 170 0.49 -20.03 17.18
C LYS A 170 0.12 -18.55 17.10
N TYR A 171 1.10 -17.71 16.76
CA TYR A 171 1.01 -16.25 16.89
C TYR A 171 0.91 -15.50 15.56
N ILE A 172 1.18 -16.16 14.43
CA ILE A 172 1.01 -15.56 13.11
C ILE A 172 -0.22 -16.17 12.45
N HIS A 173 -1.15 -15.30 12.10
CA HIS A 173 -2.39 -15.67 11.44
C HIS A 173 -2.32 -15.23 9.98
N TYR A 174 -2.34 -16.18 9.05
CA TYR A 174 -2.25 -15.94 7.61
C TYR A 174 -3.63 -16.08 6.97
N LEU A 175 -4.08 -15.05 6.24
CA LEU A 175 -5.38 -14.98 5.60
C LEU A 175 -5.25 -14.53 4.14
N CYS A 176 -6.11 -15.03 3.25
CA CYS A 176 -6.19 -14.59 1.85
C CYS A 176 -7.64 -14.34 1.44
N THR A 177 -7.86 -13.31 0.64
CA THR A 177 -9.16 -13.02 -0.02
C THR A 177 -9.22 -13.65 -1.41
N ASN A 178 -10.38 -13.62 -2.07
CA ASN A 178 -10.47 -14.04 -3.47
C ASN A 178 -10.00 -12.95 -4.44
N THR A 179 -10.33 -11.70 -4.15
CA THR A 179 -10.08 -10.57 -5.07
C THR A 179 -9.25 -9.47 -4.42
N SER A 180 -8.66 -8.61 -5.27
CA SER A 180 -7.96 -7.40 -4.85
C SER A 180 -8.88 -6.46 -4.06
N ASP A 181 -10.13 -6.28 -4.51
CA ASP A 181 -11.06 -5.35 -3.88
C ASP A 181 -11.44 -5.81 -2.47
N GLU A 182 -11.74 -7.11 -2.30
CA GLU A 182 -11.96 -7.70 -0.96
C GLU A 182 -10.74 -7.44 -0.08
N TYR A 183 -9.53 -7.66 -0.61
CA TYR A 183 -8.30 -7.41 0.14
C TYR A 183 -8.16 -5.96 0.58
N GLN A 184 -8.42 -5.00 -0.31
CA GLN A 184 -8.37 -3.58 0.04
C GLN A 184 -9.37 -3.25 1.17
N HIS A 185 -10.59 -3.78 1.11
CA HIS A 185 -11.59 -3.58 2.17
C HIS A 185 -11.13 -4.16 3.51
N TRP A 186 -10.59 -5.38 3.52
CA TRP A 186 -10.07 -6.00 4.74
C TRP A 186 -8.87 -5.24 5.32
N ILE A 187 -7.89 -4.88 4.49
CA ILE A 187 -6.70 -4.13 4.93
C ILE A 187 -7.11 -2.78 5.54
N ASN A 188 -7.94 -2.00 4.85
CA ASN A 188 -8.32 -0.67 5.33
C ASN A 188 -9.27 -0.75 6.53
N GLY A 189 -10.20 -1.71 6.56
CA GLY A 189 -11.02 -1.96 7.75
C GLY A 189 -10.18 -2.29 8.98
N ILE A 190 -9.16 -3.15 8.83
CA ILE A 190 -8.23 -3.47 9.92
C ILE A 190 -7.41 -2.24 10.32
N ARG A 191 -6.89 -1.46 9.37
CA ARG A 191 -6.14 -0.22 9.67
C ARG A 191 -6.99 0.78 10.46
N ILE A 192 -8.25 0.97 10.09
CA ILE A 192 -9.19 1.79 10.86
C ILE A 192 -9.32 1.26 12.28
N ILE A 193 -9.49 -0.06 12.46
CA ILE A 193 -9.61 -0.65 13.80
C ILE A 193 -8.35 -0.42 14.65
N LEU A 194 -7.17 -0.57 14.06
CA LEU A 194 -5.90 -0.48 14.77
C LEU A 194 -5.50 0.96 15.10
N TYR A 195 -5.81 1.91 14.22
CA TYR A 195 -5.26 3.28 14.30
C TYR A 195 -6.32 4.37 14.47
N GLY A 196 -7.60 4.06 14.20
CA GLY A 196 -8.71 4.98 14.34
C GLY A 196 -8.47 6.33 13.65
N LEU A 197 -8.79 7.41 14.37
CA LEU A 197 -8.73 8.78 13.84
C LEU A 197 -7.31 9.21 13.49
N GLN A 198 -6.29 8.58 14.10
CA GLN A 198 -4.91 8.89 13.80
C GLN A 198 -4.58 8.64 12.32
N LEU A 199 -5.23 7.65 11.68
CA LEU A 199 -5.04 7.37 10.26
C LEU A 199 -5.48 8.56 9.39
N TYR A 200 -6.61 9.18 9.72
CA TYR A 200 -7.11 10.37 9.01
C TYR A 200 -6.24 11.60 9.28
N LYS A 201 -5.76 11.78 10.51
CA LYS A 201 -4.82 12.85 10.85
C LYS A 201 -3.53 12.75 10.04
N ASN A 202 -3.00 11.54 9.85
CA ASN A 202 -1.79 11.35 9.03
C ASN A 202 -2.05 11.79 7.58
N TYR A 203 -3.21 11.41 7.02
CA TYR A 203 -3.61 11.85 5.68
C TYR A 203 -3.65 13.37 5.58
N GLN A 204 -4.38 14.04 6.48
CA GLN A 204 -4.49 15.51 6.46
C GLN A 204 -3.12 16.20 6.56
N GLN A 205 -2.26 15.71 7.46
CA GLN A 205 -0.90 16.25 7.64
C GLN A 205 -0.06 16.07 6.37
N MET A 206 -0.08 14.88 5.76
CA MET A 206 0.69 14.62 4.54
C MET A 206 0.14 15.36 3.32
N SER A 207 -1.18 15.51 3.20
CA SER A 207 -1.81 16.34 2.17
C SER A 207 -1.29 17.77 2.24
N GLN A 208 -1.26 18.36 3.44
CA GLN A 208 -0.72 19.70 3.63
C GLN A 208 0.76 19.81 3.24
N VAL A 209 1.59 18.84 3.66
CA VAL A 209 3.02 18.83 3.30
C VAL A 209 3.22 18.75 1.80
N VAL A 210 2.46 17.89 1.11
CA VAL A 210 2.57 17.74 -0.35
C VAL A 210 2.12 19.01 -1.07
N ASP A 211 1.04 19.65 -0.63
CA ASP A 211 0.55 20.90 -1.20
C ASP A 211 1.58 22.03 -1.01
N ASP A 212 2.13 22.19 0.20
CA ASP A 212 3.16 23.18 0.52
C ASP A 212 4.44 22.96 -0.33
N GLU A 213 4.87 21.71 -0.52
CA GLU A 213 6.03 21.39 -1.36
C GLU A 213 5.77 21.63 -2.85
N ILE A 214 4.56 21.35 -3.34
CA ILE A 214 4.17 21.66 -4.71
C ILE A 214 4.20 23.18 -4.93
N ASP A 215 3.61 23.95 -4.02
CA ASP A 215 3.61 25.42 -4.09
C ASP A 215 5.02 25.99 -4.08
N ASN A 216 5.90 25.46 -3.22
CA ASN A 216 7.31 25.83 -3.20
C ASN A 216 8.02 25.51 -4.52
N LEU A 217 7.77 24.35 -5.13
CA LEU A 217 8.32 23.98 -6.43
C LEU A 217 7.81 24.87 -7.56
N VAL A 218 6.53 25.25 -7.54
CA VAL A 218 5.93 26.20 -8.49
C VAL A 218 6.58 27.58 -8.34
N ASN A 219 6.80 28.04 -7.11
CA ASN A 219 7.44 29.33 -6.83
C ASN A 219 8.92 29.36 -7.22
N LEU A 220 9.63 28.22 -7.14
CA LEU A 220 11.04 28.08 -7.54
C LEU A 220 11.24 27.94 -9.06
N LEU A 221 10.18 27.66 -9.82
CA LEU A 221 10.23 27.45 -11.28
C LEU A 221 9.30 28.44 -12.03
N PRO A 222 9.54 29.77 -11.98
CA PRO A 222 8.57 30.75 -12.47
C PRO A 222 8.35 30.76 -13.99
N ASN A 223 9.22 30.09 -14.76
CA ASN A 223 9.34 30.26 -16.22
C ASN A 223 9.18 28.96 -17.04
N GLN A 224 8.40 27.98 -16.56
CA GLN A 224 7.90 26.94 -17.46
C GLN A 224 6.42 27.20 -17.73
N HIS A 225 6.15 27.74 -18.93
CA HIS A 225 4.80 27.89 -19.48
C HIS A 225 3.96 26.65 -19.18
N TYR A 226 2.87 26.86 -18.44
CA TYR A 226 1.68 26.02 -18.34
C TYR A 226 1.91 24.55 -18.76
N LEU A 227 2.45 23.75 -17.83
CA LEU A 227 2.08 22.34 -17.83
C LEU A 227 0.56 22.33 -17.59
N ASN A 228 -0.20 22.16 -18.67
CA ASN A 228 -1.64 21.93 -18.60
C ASN A 228 -1.87 20.61 -17.84
N PHE A 229 -1.88 20.69 -16.52
CA PHE A 229 -2.33 19.62 -15.66
C PHE A 229 -3.85 19.59 -15.80
N ILE A 230 -4.34 18.67 -16.63
CA ILE A 230 -5.76 18.35 -16.71
C ILE A 230 -6.18 17.86 -15.33
N THR A 231 -6.90 18.71 -14.59
CA THR A 231 -7.75 18.28 -13.49
C THR A 231 -8.98 17.63 -14.11
N PRO A 232 -9.39 16.41 -13.72
CA PRO A 232 -10.64 15.85 -14.20
C PRO A 232 -11.79 16.51 -13.42
N SER A 233 -12.25 17.68 -13.88
CA SER A 233 -13.51 18.25 -13.41
C SER A 233 -14.68 17.72 -14.23
N SER A 234 -15.69 17.22 -13.54
CA SER A 234 -16.95 16.73 -14.08
C SER A 234 -17.77 17.81 -14.82
N SER A 235 -18.31 17.40 -15.96
CA SER A 235 -19.55 17.85 -16.63
C SER A 235 -19.50 18.91 -17.76
N MET A 236 -20.15 18.49 -18.86
CA MET A 236 -20.91 19.22 -19.90
C MET A 236 -20.27 19.54 -21.26
N HIS A 237 -21.07 19.21 -22.29
CA HIS A 237 -20.88 19.17 -23.74
C HIS A 237 -20.61 20.53 -24.42
N HIS A 238 -19.81 20.57 -25.49
CA HIS A 238 -20.23 20.74 -26.91
C HIS A 238 -19.05 20.97 -27.88
N SER A 239 -19.38 20.90 -29.17
CA SER A 239 -18.62 20.52 -30.37
C SER A 239 -17.67 21.56 -31.01
N ILE A 240 -16.57 21.04 -31.60
CA ILE A 240 -15.88 21.37 -32.88
C ILE A 240 -15.34 22.81 -33.11
N SER A 241 -14.02 22.95 -33.32
CA SER A 241 -13.43 23.26 -34.65
C SER A 241 -11.89 23.38 -34.62
N SER A 242 -11.30 22.96 -35.73
CA SER A 242 -9.89 22.92 -36.13
C SER A 242 -9.24 24.29 -36.33
N ILE A 243 -7.95 24.43 -36.00
CA ILE A 243 -6.92 25.19 -36.75
C ILE A 243 -5.52 24.71 -36.30
N SER A 244 -4.63 24.59 -37.29
CA SER A 244 -3.29 24.01 -37.27
C SER A 244 -2.14 25.04 -37.23
N SER A 245 -1.06 24.71 -36.51
CA SER A 245 0.39 25.01 -36.76
C SER A 245 0.90 26.48 -36.72
N PRO A 246 2.24 26.77 -36.64
CA PRO A 246 3.42 25.88 -36.60
C PRO A 246 4.50 26.17 -35.53
N ILE A 247 5.45 25.23 -35.50
CA ILE A 247 6.72 25.12 -34.74
C ILE A 247 7.77 26.11 -35.27
N ASN A 248 8.47 26.83 -34.39
CA ASN A 248 9.64 27.63 -34.75
C ASN A 248 10.92 26.79 -34.71
N GLN A 249 11.57 26.72 -35.87
CA GLN A 249 12.95 26.30 -36.09
C GLN A 249 13.93 27.36 -35.54
N ILE A 250 15.01 26.92 -34.91
CA ILE A 250 16.20 27.73 -34.67
C ILE A 250 17.25 27.32 -35.70
N ILE A 251 17.67 28.34 -36.46
CA ILE A 251 18.79 28.38 -37.38
C ILE A 251 20.09 28.36 -36.58
N TYR A 252 21.06 27.52 -36.95
CA TYR A 252 22.47 27.80 -36.72
C TYR A 252 23.25 27.49 -37.99
N ASP A 253 23.94 28.53 -38.46
CA ASP A 253 24.84 28.51 -39.60
C ASP A 253 26.06 27.63 -39.35
N ALA A 254 26.47 26.99 -40.43
CA ALA A 254 27.61 26.11 -40.56
C ALA A 254 28.94 26.89 -40.51
N THR A 255 29.97 26.26 -39.94
CA THR A 255 31.32 26.25 -40.53
C THR A 255 32.04 24.94 -40.25
N GLU A 256 32.77 24.52 -41.27
CA GLU A 256 33.39 23.23 -41.60
C GLU A 256 34.35 22.59 -40.58
N SER A 257 34.39 21.26 -40.52
CA SER A 257 35.51 20.47 -41.10
C SER A 257 35.38 18.94 -40.92
N HIS A 258 35.43 18.26 -42.07
CA HIS A 258 35.92 16.90 -42.39
C HIS A 258 35.45 15.60 -41.67
N LYS A 259 34.78 14.76 -42.48
CA LYS A 259 34.78 13.26 -42.46
C LYS A 259 36.23 12.73 -42.62
N THR A 260 36.66 11.51 -42.26
CA THR A 260 36.07 10.18 -42.55
C THR A 260 36.89 9.06 -41.84
N LEU A 261 36.28 7.88 -41.73
CA LEU A 261 36.76 6.54 -41.34
C LEU A 261 38.16 6.11 -41.81
N ILE A 262 38.76 5.11 -41.13
CA ILE A 262 39.09 3.75 -41.65
C ILE A 262 39.75 2.87 -40.55
N ASP A 263 39.34 1.60 -40.49
CA ASP A 263 39.91 0.46 -39.75
C ASP A 263 41.36 0.12 -40.15
N ILE A 264 42.11 -0.60 -39.30
CA ILE A 264 42.85 -1.85 -39.63
C ILE A 264 43.63 -2.36 -38.39
N ASP A 265 43.54 -3.68 -38.21
CA ASP A 265 44.25 -4.61 -37.32
C ASP A 265 45.70 -4.29 -36.93
N SER A 266 46.11 -4.72 -35.71
CA SER A 266 46.90 -5.96 -35.52
C SER A 266 47.72 -6.02 -34.19
N THR A 267 47.66 -7.21 -33.59
CA THR A 267 48.72 -7.94 -32.83
C THR A 267 49.13 -7.59 -31.38
N SER A 268 48.97 -8.63 -30.53
CA SER A 268 49.88 -9.13 -29.44
C SER A 268 50.25 -8.19 -28.29
N THR A 269 50.22 -8.53 -26.99
CA THR A 269 50.92 -9.63 -26.26
C THR A 269 50.44 -9.52 -24.78
N LYS A 270 49.91 -10.58 -24.14
CA LYS A 270 50.51 -11.44 -23.08
C LYS A 270 50.94 -10.78 -21.73
N TYR A 271 50.42 -11.38 -20.64
CA TYR A 271 50.91 -11.45 -19.22
C TYR A 271 50.87 -10.14 -18.40
N MET A 272 50.67 -10.06 -17.07
CA MET A 272 50.55 -11.04 -15.97
C MET A 272 49.91 -10.35 -14.74
N SER A 273 49.52 -11.19 -13.78
CA SER A 273 49.06 -10.96 -12.40
C SER A 273 49.94 -10.12 -11.47
N HIS A 274 49.32 -9.51 -10.46
CA HIS A 274 49.58 -9.57 -8.99
C HIS A 274 48.57 -8.61 -8.31
N SER A 275 47.69 -8.91 -7.36
CA SER A 275 47.74 -9.62 -6.06
C SER A 275 48.89 -9.19 -5.14
N LEU A 276 48.55 -8.27 -4.22
CA LEU A 276 48.92 -8.26 -2.81
C LEU A 276 47.66 -7.88 -2.02
#